data_AF-A0A949AJR5-F1
#
_entry.id   AF-A0A949AJR5-F1
#
_cell.length_a   1.000
_cell.length_b   1.000
_cell.length_c   1.000
_cell.angle_alpha   90.00
_cell.angle_beta   90.00
_cell.angle_gamma   90.00
#
_symmetry.space_group_name_H-M   'P 1'
#
loop_
_entity.id
_entity.type
_entity.pdbx_description
1 polymer ?
#
loop_
_entity_poly.entity_id
_entity_poly.type
_entity_poly.pdbx_seq_one_letter_code
_entity_poly.pdbx_strand_id
1 'polypeptide(L)' 'MTLVCPECKNNIELADSTDLSVGSVLECNTCGITLEVGKIDNRKVSLEVIDEGK' A
#
# COMPACT_ATOMS: atom_id res chain seq x y z
N MET A 1 1.39 11.26 -3.40
CA MET A 1 0.20 10.58 -2.84
C MET A 1 0.70 9.79 -1.64
N THR A 2 0.10 9.94 -0.45
CA THR A 2 0.63 9.31 0.76
C THR A 2 -0.22 8.09 1.08
N LEU A 3 0.39 6.91 1.11
CA LEU A 3 -0.28 5.68 1.54
C LEU A 3 0.08 5.39 2.98
N VAL A 4 -0.88 4.85 3.73
CA VAL A 4 -0.70 4.52 5.13
C VAL A 4 -0.96 3.02 5.29
N CYS A 5 -0.03 2.34 5.93
CA CYS A 5 -0.17 0.92 6.23
C CYS A 5 -1.33 0.70 7.22
N PRO A 6 -2.32 -0.15 6.90
CA PRO A 6 -3.44 -0.40 7.79
C PRO A 6 -3.03 -1.10 9.11
N GLU A 7 -1.92 -1.84 9.12
CA GLU A 7 -1.42 -2.56 10.30
C GLU A 7 -0.59 -1.66 11.22
N CYS A 8 0.59 -1.23 10.77
CA CYS A 8 1.53 -0.50 11.61
C CYS A 8 1.30 1.02 11.65
N LYS A 9 0.33 1.53 10.87
CA LYS A 9 -0.02 2.96 10.74
C LYS A 9 1.12 3.87 10.24
N ASN A 10 2.22 3.30 9.76
CA ASN A 10 3.32 4.05 9.15
C ASN A 10 3.00 4.43 7.70
N ASN A 11 3.66 5.48 7.21
CA ASN A 11 3.58 5.87 5.82
C ASN A 11 4.34 4.86 4.94
N ILE A 12 3.73 4.48 3.83
CA ILE A 12 4.36 3.67 2.80
C ILE A 12 4.90 4.63 1.76
N GLU A 13 6.23 4.71 1.68
CA GLU A 13 6.93 5.44 0.65
C GLU A 13 6.95 4.63 -0.65
N LEU A 14 6.49 5.26 -1.73
CA LEU A 14 6.58 4.74 -3.09
C LEU A 14 7.61 5.56 -3.86
N ALA A 15 8.24 4.94 -4.85
CA ALA A 15 9.10 5.69 -5.76
C ALA A 15 8.24 6.66 -6.61
N ASP A 16 8.80 7.80 -6.97
CA ASP A 16 8.11 8.82 -7.78
C ASP A 16 7.64 8.31 -9.15
N SER A 17 8.24 7.23 -9.66
CA SER A 17 7.87 6.57 -10.92
C SER A 17 6.90 5.39 -10.73
N THR A 18 6.37 5.16 -9.52
CA THR A 18 5.44 4.05 -9.26
C THR A 18 4.05 4.41 -9.76
N ASP A 19 3.64 3.76 -10.84
CA ASP A 19 2.27 3.80 -11.33
C ASP A 19 1.40 2.84 -10.50
N LEU A 20 0.55 3.40 -9.64
CA LEU A 20 -0.39 2.63 -8.82
C LEU A 20 -1.67 2.38 -9.59
N SER A 21 -2.04 1.11 -9.70
CA SER A 21 -3.33 0.69 -10.24
C SER A 21 -4.08 -0.17 -9.22
N VAL A 22 -5.40 -0.27 -9.37
CA VAL A 22 -6.17 -1.25 -8.61
C VAL A 22 -5.66 -2.65 -8.94
N GLY A 23 -5.43 -3.47 -7.91
CA GLY A 23 -4.76 -4.78 -8.01
C GLY A 23 -3.23 -4.72 -7.97
N SER A 24 -2.61 -3.53 -7.86
CA SER A 24 -1.18 -3.43 -7.61
C SER A 24 -0.85 -3.98 -6.22
N VAL A 25 0.20 -4.79 -6.14
CA VAL A 25 0.73 -5.33 -4.89
C VAL A 25 1.95 -4.54 -4.46
N LEU A 26 2.02 -4.19 -3.19
CA LEU A 26 3.12 -3.45 -2.56
C LEU A 26 3.44 -4.03 -1.18
N GLU A 27 4.69 -3.90 -0.77
CA GLU A 27 5.13 -4.30 0.57
C GLU A 27 5.26 -3.06 1.45
N CYS A 28 4.87 -3.16 2.72
CA CYS A 28 5.13 -2.09 3.67
C CYS A 28 6.62 -2.07 4.05
N ASN A 29 7.33 -1.00 3.68
CA ASN A 29 8.76 -0.80 4.01
C ASN A 29 9.08 -0.77 5.52
N THR A 30 8.07 -0.75 6.40
CA THR A 30 8.26 -0.72 7.86
C THR A 30 7.97 -2.05 8.55
N CYS A 31 6.86 -2.71 8.23
CA CYS A 31 6.47 -3.97 8.88
C CYS A 31 6.56 -5.21 7.98
N GLY A 32 6.85 -5.04 6.69
CA GLY A 32 7.08 -6.15 5.76
C GLY A 32 5.83 -6.88 5.27
N ILE A 33 4.63 -6.45 5.64
CA ILE A 33 3.39 -7.08 5.16
C ILE A 33 3.14 -6.75 3.69
N THR A 34 2.46 -7.65 3.00
CA THR A 34 2.04 -7.47 1.62
C THR A 34 0.62 -6.90 1.56
N LEU A 35 0.48 -5.82 0.81
CA LEU A 35 -0.74 -5.03 0.65
C LEU A 35 -1.13 -4.98 -0.82
N GLU A 36 -2.41 -5.07 -1.09
CA GLU A 36 -2.99 -4.87 -2.42
C GLU A 36 -3.78 -3.57 -2.47
N VAL A 37 -3.70 -2.86 -3.60
CA VAL A 37 -4.52 -1.69 -3.86
C VAL A 37 -5.93 -2.12 -4.26
N GLY A 38 -6.87 -2.09 -3.31
CA GLY A 38 -8.26 -2.45 -3.59
C GLY A 38 -9.04 -1.36 -4.34
N LYS A 39 -8.80 -0.08 -4.01
CA LYS A 39 -9.52 1.03 -4.65
C LYS A 39 -8.67 2.30 -4.69
N ILE A 40 -8.74 3.02 -5.82
CA ILE A 40 -8.17 4.35 -5.98
C ILE A 40 -9.31 5.33 -6.24
N ASP A 41 -9.55 6.24 -5.30
CA ASP A 41 -10.61 7.25 -5.38
C ASP A 41 -10.00 8.65 -5.32
N ASN A 42 -9.73 9.20 -6.50
CA ASN A 42 -9.12 10.52 -6.75
C ASN A 42 -7.76 10.72 -6.03
N ARG A 43 -7.76 11.01 -4.73
CA ARG A 43 -6.57 11.22 -3.88
C ARG A 43 -6.42 10.22 -2.73
N LYS A 44 -7.37 9.31 -2.55
CA LYS A 44 -7.35 8.31 -1.49
C LYS A 44 -7.16 6.92 -2.09
N VAL A 45 -6.13 6.23 -1.64
CA VAL A 45 -5.88 4.83 -1.99
C VAL A 45 -6.29 3.98 -0.79
N SER A 46 -7.12 2.98 -1.05
CA SER A 46 -7.46 1.94 -0.09
C SER A 46 -6.55 0.75 -0.30
N LEU A 47 -5.93 0.30 0.79
CA LEU A 47 -5.06 -0.86 0.83
C LEU A 47 -5.72 -1.98 1.62
N GLU A 48 -5.60 -3.20 1.12
CA GLU A 48 -6.07 -4.43 1.74
C GLU A 48 -4.88 -5.33 2.04
N VAL A 49 -4.84 -5.95 3.22
CA VAL A 49 -3.78 -6.88 3.60
C VAL A 49 -4.05 -8.22 2.92
N ILE A 50 -3.12 -8.66 2.08
CA ILE A 50 -3.24 -9.94 1.36
C ILE A 50 -2.26 -11.01 1.83
N ASP A 51 -1.17 -10.61 2.49
CA ASP A 51 -0.26 -11.53 3.16
C ASP A 51 0.40 -10.83 4.36
N GLU A 52 0.35 -11.47 5.52
CA GLU A 52 0.85 -10.89 6.79
C GLU A 52 2.37 -10.97 6.94
N GLY A 53 3.12 -11.47 5.95
CA GLY A 53 4.56 -11.67 6.06
C GLY A 53 4.87 -12.79 7.06
N LYS A 54 5.62 -13.80 6.62
CA LYS A 54 6.03 -14.90 7.50
C LYS A 54 7.21 -14.56 8.39
#